data_AF-A0A858Q7A0-F1
#
_entry.id   AF-A0A858Q7A0-F1
#
_cell.length_a   1.000
_cell.length_b   1.000
_cell.length_c   1.000
_cell.angle_alpha   90.00
_cell.angle_beta   90.00
_cell.angle_gamma   90.00
#
_symmetry.space_group_name_H-M   'P 1'
#
loop_
_entity.id
_entity.type
_entity.pdbx_description
1 polymer ?
#
loop_
_entity_poly.entity_id
_entity_poly.type
_entity_poly.pdbx_seq_one_letter_code
_entity_poly.pdbx_strand_id
1 'polypeptide(L)'
;MEEKIQDTEQLLAAAGFKINYAQTPEQQANVKGMTQQKLVAHPKGDKIMYVYADASICQCVYVGDADAYARFQKLAVEKEIADEQRQAAETNLDATMNWGMWGPGLWWP
;
A
#
# COMPACT_ATOMS: atom_id res chain seq x y z
N MET A 1 6.71 8.53 3.53
CA MET A 1 6.88 7.12 3.94
C MET A 1 5.66 6.61 4.69
N GLU A 2 5.12 7.40 5.63
CA GLU A 2 3.87 7.09 6.36
C GLU A 2 2.65 6.88 5.44
N GLU A 3 2.48 7.71 4.41
CA GLU A 3 1.39 7.55 3.42
C GLU A 3 1.41 6.17 2.73
N LYS A 4 2.58 5.73 2.26
CA LYS A 4 2.76 4.41 1.63
C LYS A 4 2.47 3.26 2.59
N ILE A 5 2.73 3.44 3.89
CA ILE A 5 2.42 2.46 4.93
C ILE A 5 0.91 2.39 5.13
N GLN A 6 0.24 3.52 5.31
CA GLN A 6 -1.22 3.60 5.45
C GLN A 6 -1.94 3.01 4.23
N ASP A 7 -1.44 3.28 3.03
CA ASP A 7 -1.93 2.66 1.80
C ASP A 7 -1.78 1.14 1.82
N THR A 8 -0.62 0.64 2.24
CA THR A 8 -0.37 -0.81 2.34
C THR A 8 -1.32 -1.45 3.36
N GLU A 9 -1.52 -0.83 4.51
CA GLU A 9 -2.43 -1.30 5.55
C GLU A 9 -3.90 -1.35 5.09
N GLN A 10 -4.34 -0.34 4.32
CA GLN A 10 -5.66 -0.34 3.70
C GLN A 10 -5.82 -1.48 2.69
N LEU A 11 -4.82 -1.69 1.84
CA LEU A 11 -4.81 -2.81 0.89
C LEU A 11 -4.83 -4.16 1.59
N LEU A 12 -4.08 -4.32 2.69
CA LEU A 12 -4.10 -5.53 3.52
C LEU A 12 -5.49 -5.79 4.08
N ALA A 13 -6.14 -4.77 4.66
CA ALA A 13 -7.49 -4.87 5.19
C ALA A 13 -8.49 -5.25 4.08
N ALA A 14 -8.42 -4.60 2.91
CA ALA A 14 -9.27 -4.90 1.75
C ALA A 14 -9.05 -6.31 1.19
N ALA A 15 -7.81 -6.81 1.23
CA ALA A 15 -7.46 -8.17 0.83
C ALA A 15 -7.94 -9.24 1.82
N GLY A 16 -8.39 -8.85 3.00
CA GLY A 16 -8.94 -9.73 4.03
C GLY A 16 -7.94 -10.14 5.11
N PHE A 17 -6.78 -9.47 5.20
CA PHE A 17 -5.89 -9.65 6.36
C PHE A 17 -6.61 -9.19 7.64
N LYS A 18 -6.33 -9.89 8.74
CA LYS A 18 -6.83 -9.55 10.07
C LYS A 18 -5.77 -8.84 10.86
N ILE A 19 -6.12 -7.68 11.39
CA ILE A 19 -5.28 -6.90 12.29
C ILE A 19 -5.35 -7.45 13.72
N ASN A 20 -4.20 -7.53 14.37
CA ASN A 20 -4.06 -7.83 15.79
C ASN A 20 -3.18 -6.77 16.43
N TYR A 21 -3.71 -6.07 17.42
CA TYR A 21 -2.99 -5.01 18.14
C TYR A 21 -2.17 -5.58 19.29
N ALA A 22 -0.96 -5.07 19.49
CA ALA A 22 -0.14 -5.39 20.65
C ALA A 22 -0.61 -4.59 21.88
N GLN A 23 -1.33 -5.26 22.79
CA GLN A 23 -1.93 -4.64 23.97
C GLN A 23 -1.02 -4.69 25.21
N THR A 24 -0.04 -5.59 25.23
CA THR A 24 0.89 -5.76 26.37
C THR A 24 2.31 -5.32 26.00
N PRO A 25 3.14 -4.89 26.97
CA PRO A 25 4.55 -4.56 26.72
C PRO A 25 5.31 -5.70 26.04
N GLU A 26 5.02 -6.94 26.42
CA GLU A 26 5.62 -8.15 25.83
C GLU A 26 5.21 -8.31 24.37
N GLN A 27 3.93 -8.11 24.04
CA GLN A 27 3.46 -8.12 22.65
C GLN A 27 4.10 -6.98 21.85
N GLN A 28 4.22 -5.78 22.41
CA GLN A 28 4.84 -4.65 21.72
C GLN A 28 6.31 -4.89 21.45
N ALA A 29 7.04 -5.46 22.42
CA ALA A 29 8.43 -5.86 22.25
C ALA A 29 8.58 -6.94 21.16
N ASN A 30 7.66 -7.90 21.11
CA ASN A 30 7.62 -8.91 20.06
C ASN A 30 7.41 -8.27 18.68
N VAL A 31 6.37 -7.43 18.51
CA VAL A 31 6.09 -6.75 17.24
C VAL A 31 7.29 -5.92 16.78
N LYS A 32 7.99 -5.22 17.67
CA LYS A 32 9.23 -4.48 17.35
C LYS A 32 10.38 -5.37 16.87
N GLY A 33 10.44 -6.62 17.34
CA GLY A 33 11.44 -7.60 16.91
C GLY A 33 11.15 -8.26 15.56
N MET A 34 9.95 -8.09 15.00
CA MET A 34 9.58 -8.64 13.70
C MET A 34 10.18 -7.83 12.54
N THR A 35 10.22 -8.42 11.34
CA THR A 35 10.53 -7.66 10.13
C THR A 35 9.43 -6.65 9.86
N GLN A 36 9.77 -5.36 9.95
CA GLN A 36 8.82 -4.26 9.82
C GLN A 36 8.46 -4.00 8.35
N GLN A 37 7.19 -3.63 8.13
CA GLN A 37 6.66 -3.09 6.88
C GLN A 37 6.89 -3.98 5.65
N LYS A 38 6.93 -5.30 5.86
CA LYS A 38 7.07 -6.30 4.80
C LYS A 38 6.18 -7.50 5.11
N LEU A 39 5.59 -8.08 4.07
CA LEU A 39 4.89 -9.36 4.18
C LEU A 39 5.92 -10.49 4.23
N VAL A 40 5.87 -11.26 5.32
CA VAL A 40 6.71 -12.44 5.54
C VAL A 40 5.83 -13.68 5.56
N ALA A 41 6.22 -14.70 4.81
CA ALA A 41 5.55 -16.00 4.80
C ALA A 41 6.02 -16.84 6.00
N HIS A 42 5.07 -17.37 6.75
CA HIS A 42 5.28 -18.23 7.90
C HIS A 42 4.50 -19.54 7.72
N PRO A 43 5.17 -20.70 7.72
CA PRO A 43 4.49 -21.99 7.71
C PRO A 43 3.73 -22.20 9.03
N LYS A 44 2.50 -22.69 8.95
CA LYS A 44 1.62 -23.03 10.08
C LYS A 44 0.89 -24.33 9.78
N GLY A 45 1.50 -25.45 10.19
CA GLY A 45 1.06 -26.79 9.77
C GLY A 45 1.18 -26.91 8.25
N ASP A 46 0.12 -27.40 7.61
CA ASP A 46 0.06 -27.56 6.15
C ASP A 46 -0.30 -26.27 5.39
N LYS A 47 -0.42 -25.14 6.08
CA LYS A 47 -0.80 -23.84 5.51
C LYS A 47 0.33 -22.84 5.61
N ILE A 48 0.34 -21.87 4.70
CA ILE A 48 1.22 -20.69 4.76
C ILE A 48 0.38 -19.49 5.20
N MET A 49 0.87 -18.78 6.21
CA MET A 49 0.32 -17.51 6.67
C MET A 49 1.27 -16.38 6.30
N TYR A 50 0.74 -15.25 5.89
CA TYR A 50 1.50 -14.06 5.61
C TYR A 50 1.30 -13.05 6.73
N VAL A 51 2.40 -12.49 7.23
CA VAL A 51 2.40 -11.56 8.35
C VAL A 51 3.09 -10.26 7.94
N TYR A 52 2.45 -9.14 8.25
CA TYR A 52 3.00 -7.79 8.11
C TYR A 52 2.97 -7.12 9.48
N ALA A 53 4.09 -6.55 9.93
CA ALA A 53 4.21 -5.89 11.22
C ALA A 53 4.44 -4.39 11.06
N ASP A 54 3.74 -3.59 11.87
CA ASP A 54 3.98 -2.15 12.00
C ASP A 54 4.06 -1.76 13.49
N ALA A 55 5.30 -1.56 13.96
CA ALA A 55 5.61 -1.04 15.28
C ALA A 55 5.67 0.50 15.36
N SER A 56 5.66 1.18 14.22
CA SER A 56 5.80 2.63 14.08
C SER A 56 4.48 3.39 14.23
N ILE A 57 3.39 2.89 13.65
CA ILE A 57 2.09 3.59 13.61
C ILE A 57 1.10 2.97 14.60
N CYS A 58 0.77 1.70 14.42
CA CYS A 58 -0.32 1.04 15.16
C CYS A 58 0.15 0.08 16.27
N GLN A 59 1.44 -0.29 16.30
CA GLN A 59 1.95 -1.43 17.08
C GLN A 59 1.12 -2.70 16.87
N CYS A 60 0.93 -3.07 15.61
CA CYS A 60 0.02 -4.13 15.22
C CYS A 60 0.65 -5.07 14.19
N VAL A 61 0.00 -6.22 14.00
CA VAL A 61 0.33 -7.20 12.96
C VAL A 61 -0.91 -7.53 12.15
N TYR A 62 -0.74 -7.57 10.83
CA TYR A 62 -1.74 -8.04 9.88
C TYR A 62 -1.42 -9.47 9.50
N VAL A 63 -2.40 -10.36 9.57
CA VAL A 63 -2.24 -11.78 9.27
C VAL A 63 -3.27 -12.23 8.25
N GLY A 64 -2.81 -12.86 7.17
CA GLY A 64 -3.64 -13.38 6.09
C GLY A 64 -3.16 -14.76 5.64
N ASP A 65 -4.03 -15.53 4.99
CA ASP A 65 -3.66 -16.78 4.33
C ASP A 65 -3.20 -16.53 2.88
N ALA A 66 -2.93 -17.62 2.14
CA ALA A 66 -2.52 -17.54 0.74
C ALA A 66 -3.54 -16.84 -0.15
N ASP A 67 -4.85 -17.02 0.11
CA ASP A 67 -5.90 -16.37 -0.69
C ASP A 67 -5.94 -14.86 -0.42
N ALA A 68 -5.77 -14.45 0.84
CA ALA A 68 -5.62 -13.03 1.20
C ALA A 68 -4.39 -12.43 0.55
N TYR A 69 -3.26 -13.14 0.53
CA TYR A 69 -2.05 -12.68 -0.13
C TYR A 69 -2.24 -12.50 -1.65
N ALA A 70 -2.89 -13.45 -2.32
CA ALA A 70 -3.20 -13.33 -3.75
C ALA A 70 -4.08 -12.11 -4.06
N ARG A 71 -5.10 -11.85 -3.22
CA ARG A 71 -5.93 -10.63 -3.35
C ARG A 71 -5.13 -9.35 -3.12
N PHE A 72 -4.24 -9.34 -2.13
CA PHE A 72 -3.36 -8.20 -1.87
C PHE A 72 -2.49 -7.87 -3.08
N GLN A 73 -1.87 -8.87 -3.71
CA GLN A 73 -1.06 -8.66 -4.91
C GLN A 73 -1.87 -8.03 -6.04
N LYS A 74 -3.09 -8.51 -6.27
CA LYS A 74 -3.98 -7.94 -7.29
C LYS A 74 -4.32 -6.47 -6.99
N LEU A 75 -4.73 -6.18 -5.75
CA LEU A 75 -5.11 -4.82 -5.33
C LEU A 75 -3.92 -3.85 -5.39
N ALA A 76 -2.70 -4.31 -5.07
CA ALA A 76 -1.51 -3.48 -5.16
C ALA A 76 -1.22 -3.03 -6.60
N VAL A 77 -1.36 -3.94 -7.57
CA VAL A 77 -1.21 -3.61 -9.00
C VAL A 77 -2.33 -2.69 -9.48
N GLU A 78 -3.57 -2.93 -9.08
CA GLU A 78 -4.70 -2.06 -9.44
C GLU A 78 -4.52 -0.63 -8.92
N LYS A 79 -3.99 -0.47 -7.70
CA LYS A 79 -3.66 0.85 -7.13
C LYS A 79 -2.56 1.54 -7.94
N GLU A 80 -1.48 0.85 -8.27
CA GLU A 80 -0.38 1.41 -9.07
C GLU A 80 -0.88 1.95 -10.42
N ILE A 81 -1.69 1.15 -11.13
CA ILE A 81 -2.31 1.58 -12.39
C ILE A 81 -3.22 2.81 -12.20
N ALA A 82 -4.02 2.83 -11.14
CA ALA A 82 -4.91 3.95 -10.86
C ALA A 82 -4.14 5.24 -10.54
N ASP A 83 -3.06 5.13 -9.76
CA ASP A 83 -2.18 6.25 -9.41
C ASP A 83 -1.46 6.78 -10.66
N GLU A 84 -0.96 5.90 -11.54
CA GLU A 84 -0.37 6.28 -12.82
C GLU A 84 -1.36 7.03 -13.73
N GLN A 85 -2.59 6.52 -13.86
CA GLN A 85 -3.64 7.17 -14.66
C GLN A 85 -3.99 8.55 -14.13
N ARG A 86 -4.06 8.70 -12.80
CA ARG A 86 -4.32 9.97 -12.15
C ARG A 86 -3.19 10.98 -12.42
N GLN A 87 -1.94 10.56 -12.24
CA GLN A 87 -0.78 11.41 -12.53
C GLN A 87 -0.73 11.83 -14.01
N ALA A 88 -1.04 10.91 -14.92
CA ALA A 88 -1.12 11.23 -16.35
C ALA A 88 -2.22 12.26 -16.64
N ALA A 89 -3.40 12.15 -16.00
CA ALA A 89 -4.48 13.12 -16.14
C ALA A 89 -4.09 14.50 -15.58
N GLU A 90 -3.48 14.55 -14.40
CA GLU A 90 -2.97 15.79 -13.79
C GLU A 90 -1.91 16.45 -14.69
N THR A 91 -0.96 15.67 -15.21
CA THR A 91 0.05 16.16 -16.16
C THR A 91 -0.56 16.69 -17.46
N ASN A 92 -1.60 16.02 -17.99
CA ASN A 92 -2.30 16.48 -19.18
C ASN A 92 -3.06 17.79 -18.94
N LEU A 93 -3.65 17.98 -17.76
CA LEU A 93 -4.30 19.23 -17.38
C LEU A 93 -3.28 20.36 -17.23
N ASP A 94 -2.18 20.12 -16.53
CA ASP A 94 -1.09 21.08 -16.35
C ASP A 94 -0.46 21.47 -17.69
N ALA A 95 -0.24 20.49 -18.58
CA ALA A 95 0.16 20.74 -19.95
C ALA A 95 -0.88 21.64 -20.63
N THR A 96 -2.16 21.27 -20.64
CA THR A 96 -3.22 22.08 -21.27
C THR A 96 -3.26 23.53 -20.76
N MET A 97 -3.08 23.75 -19.45
CA MET A 97 -3.00 25.08 -18.86
C MET A 97 -1.73 25.84 -19.27
N ASN A 98 -0.58 25.17 -19.34
CA ASN A 98 0.69 25.74 -19.82
C ASN A 98 0.62 26.09 -21.31
N TRP A 99 -0.04 25.28 -22.14
CA TRP A 99 -0.30 25.58 -23.55
C TRP A 99 -1.11 26.87 -23.74
N GLY A 100 -1.96 27.26 -22.78
CA GLY A 100 -2.62 28.56 -22.74
C GLY A 100 -1.69 29.75 -22.48
N MET A 101 -0.51 29.52 -21.89
CA MET A 101 0.49 30.55 -21.57
C MET A 101 1.36 30.95 -22.76
N TRP A 102 1.46 30.12 -23.81
CA TRP A 102 2.20 30.42 -25.04
C TRP A 102 1.38 31.24 -26.06
N GLY A 103 0.08 31.48 -25.81
CA GLY A 103 -0.79 32.35 -26.61
C GLY A 103 -1.14 31.80 -28.02
N PRO A 104 -2.14 32.38 -28.71
CA PRO A 104 -2.70 31.86 -29.97
C PRO A 104 -1.83 32.05 -31.22
N GLY A 105 -0.50 32.21 -31.09
CA GLY A 105 0.37 32.71 -32.17
C GLY A 105 1.22 31.68 -32.93
N LEU A 106 1.20 30.39 -32.60
CA LEU A 106 2.19 29.41 -33.10
C LEU A 106 1.72 28.51 -34.26
N TRP A 107 0.51 28.68 -34.79
CA TRP A 107 -0.10 27.73 -35.77
C TRP A 107 -0.76 28.36 -37.00
N TRP A 108 -0.43 29.59 -37.40
CA TRP A 108 -0.87 30.12 -38.70
C TRP A 108 0.33 30.35 -39.63
N PRO A 109 0.38 29.79 -40.86
CA PRO A 109 1.34 30.19 -41.87
C PRO A 109 1.07 31.59 -42.45
#